data_AF-A0A929VLB0-F1
#
_entry.id   AF-A0A929VLB0-F1
#
_cell.length_a   1.000
_cell.length_b   1.000
_cell.length_c   1.000
_cell.angle_alpha   90.00
_cell.angle_beta   90.00
_cell.angle_gamma   90.00
#
_symmetry.space_group_name_H-M   'P 1'
#
loop_
_entity.id
_entity.type
_entity.pdbx_description
1 polymer ?
#
loop_
_entity_poly.entity_id
_entity_poly.type
_entity_poly.pdbx_seq_one_letter_code
_entity_poly.pdbx_strand_id
1 'polypeptide(L)'
;TNPNIKSGDFFIKEGNIIAGVERFVVNCTKISKENIQNKLLLHEYGNFYDDAYIKIKFSKFIDNKLIGTIHYFDKEKLYNIKKQLSKTIDVNFIQLTLPVINDSTLYDKSMQVLSLMNLNNSYTNYIHGGEDFSYYLQEKKGMYIFLGVRDEKKGFVNELHSPSFDLDDSILYLS
;
A
#
# COMPACT_ATOMS: atom_id res chain seq x y z
N THR A 1 -8.69 0.75 -11.58
CA THR A 1 -7.74 1.86 -11.73
C THR A 1 -8.46 3.18 -11.46
N ASN A 2 -7.78 4.20 -10.93
CA ASN A 2 -8.35 5.55 -10.88
C ASN A 2 -8.54 6.09 -12.32
N PRO A 3 -9.76 6.45 -12.76
CA PRO A 3 -10.01 6.88 -14.14
C PRO A 3 -9.35 8.23 -14.48
N ASN A 4 -8.90 8.98 -13.46
CA ASN A 4 -8.19 10.24 -13.65
C ASN A 4 -6.70 10.05 -13.98
N ILE A 5 -6.14 8.86 -13.79
CA ILE A 5 -4.76 8.55 -14.16
C ILE A 5 -4.74 8.23 -15.66
N LYS A 6 -3.96 8.95 -16.46
CA LYS A 6 -3.84 8.74 -17.91
C LYS A 6 -2.46 8.19 -18.29
N SER A 7 -2.39 7.58 -19.46
CA SER A 7 -1.14 7.11 -20.07
C SER A 7 -0.14 8.26 -20.20
N GLY A 8 1.08 8.07 -19.68
CA GLY A 8 2.18 9.04 -19.72
C GLY A 8 2.21 10.04 -18.55
N ASP A 9 1.18 10.09 -17.70
CA ASP A 9 1.19 10.95 -16.52
C ASP A 9 2.04 10.33 -15.41
N PHE A 10 2.81 11.14 -14.69
CA PHE A 10 3.52 10.70 -13.49
C PHE A 10 2.70 11.07 -12.25
N PHE A 11 2.77 10.27 -11.19
CA PHE A 11 2.04 10.60 -9.97
C PHE A 11 2.74 10.16 -8.71
N ILE A 12 2.52 10.94 -7.65
CA ILE A 12 2.97 10.64 -6.30
C ILE A 12 1.73 10.50 -5.42
N LYS A 13 1.78 9.58 -4.46
CA LYS A 13 0.70 9.47 -3.49
C LYS A 13 0.62 10.75 -2.63
N GLU A 14 -0.59 11.25 -2.42
CA GLU A 14 -0.84 12.34 -1.48
C GLU A 14 -0.29 11.96 -0.08
N GLY A 15 0.54 12.84 0.50
CA GLY A 15 1.27 12.59 1.73
C GLY A 15 2.62 11.86 1.59
N ASN A 16 3.13 11.62 0.38
CA ASN A 16 4.48 11.05 0.12
C ASN A 16 4.76 9.65 0.69
N ILE A 17 3.75 8.90 1.15
CA ILE A 17 3.92 7.58 1.76
C ILE A 17 3.00 6.54 1.12
N ILE A 18 3.53 5.43 0.64
CA ILE A 18 2.77 4.23 0.23
C ILE A 18 2.80 3.22 1.39
N ALA A 19 1.70 2.49 1.57
CA ALA A 19 1.51 1.60 2.71
C ALA A 19 2.59 0.51 2.77
N GLY A 20 3.12 0.28 3.97
CA GLY A 20 3.78 -0.97 4.30
C GLY A 20 2.75 -2.05 4.52
N VAL A 21 3.17 -3.30 4.35
CA VAL A 21 2.27 -4.46 4.51
C VAL A 21 2.86 -5.49 5.46
N GLU A 22 2.07 -5.88 6.45
CA GLU A 22 2.30 -7.05 7.28
C GLU A 22 1.21 -8.10 7.02
N ARG A 23 1.57 -9.38 7.15
CA ARG A 23 0.61 -10.45 7.40
C ARG A 23 0.50 -10.70 8.88
N PHE A 24 -0.65 -11.16 9.32
CA PHE A 24 -0.81 -11.68 10.67
C PHE A 24 -1.56 -13.00 10.66
N VAL A 25 -1.25 -13.83 11.64
CA VAL A 25 -1.83 -15.15 11.85
C VAL A 25 -2.31 -15.22 13.28
N VAL A 26 -3.62 -15.34 13.48
CA VAL A 26 -4.24 -15.54 14.80
C VAL A 26 -4.50 -17.02 15.01
N ASN A 27 -4.14 -17.52 16.18
CA ASN A 27 -4.43 -18.87 16.62
C ASN A 27 -5.79 -18.90 17.34
N CYS A 28 -6.76 -19.60 16.76
CA CYS A 28 -8.15 -19.67 17.19
C CYS A 28 -8.44 -20.87 18.11
N THR A 29 -7.43 -21.47 18.73
CA THR A 29 -7.61 -22.66 19.58
C THR A 29 -8.48 -22.43 20.82
N LYS A 30 -8.60 -21.19 21.32
CA LYS A 30 -9.33 -20.85 22.56
C LYS A 30 -10.43 -19.80 22.40
N ILE A 31 -10.61 -19.23 21.21
CA ILE A 31 -11.56 -18.13 20.96
C ILE A 31 -12.26 -18.39 19.63
N SER A 32 -13.60 -18.23 19.60
CA SER A 32 -14.38 -18.40 18.37
C SER A 32 -14.00 -17.39 17.29
N LYS A 33 -14.20 -17.77 16.02
CA LYS A 33 -13.92 -16.90 14.86
C LYS A 33 -14.65 -15.55 14.96
N GLU A 34 -15.93 -15.55 15.36
CA GLU A 34 -16.76 -14.36 15.52
C GLU A 34 -16.20 -13.41 16.60
N ASN A 35 -15.77 -13.95 17.74
CA ASN A 35 -15.14 -13.15 18.79
C ASN A 35 -13.80 -12.56 18.37
N ILE A 36 -13.03 -13.29 17.55
CA ILE A 36 -11.77 -12.76 16.98
C ILE A 36 -12.09 -11.63 15.98
N GLN A 37 -13.08 -11.82 15.11
CA GLN A 37 -13.52 -10.79 14.18
C GLN A 37 -13.96 -9.53 14.90
N ASN A 38 -14.80 -9.65 15.94
CA ASN A 38 -15.26 -8.49 16.72
C ASN A 38 -14.11 -7.75 17.41
N LYS A 39 -13.15 -8.49 18.00
CA LYS A 39 -11.95 -7.86 18.60
C LYS A 39 -11.09 -7.13 17.58
N LEU A 40 -10.95 -7.71 16.39
CA LEU A 40 -10.18 -7.12 15.30
C LEU A 40 -10.89 -5.90 14.67
N LEU A 41 -12.22 -5.96 14.51
CA LEU A 41 -13.10 -4.86 14.07
C LEU A 41 -13.05 -3.67 15.04
N LEU A 42 -12.98 -3.89 16.35
CA LEU A 42 -12.81 -2.81 17.34
C LEU A 42 -11.53 -1.97 17.11
N HIS A 43 -10.51 -2.55 16.47
CA HIS A 43 -9.29 -1.84 16.08
C HIS A 43 -9.34 -1.28 14.64
N GLU A 44 -10.37 -1.62 13.85
CA GLU A 44 -10.60 -1.13 12.48
C GLU A 44 -11.14 0.32 12.46
N TYR A 45 -11.80 0.77 13.54
CA TYR A 45 -12.42 2.10 13.66
C TYR A 45 -11.56 3.15 14.39
N GLY A 46 -10.23 3.07 14.29
CA GLY A 46 -9.42 4.29 14.46
C GLY A 46 -9.77 5.25 13.33
N ASN A 47 -10.18 6.48 13.64
CA ASN A 47 -10.70 7.45 12.66
C ASN A 47 -9.94 7.42 11.34
N PHE A 48 -10.68 7.16 10.26
CA PHE A 48 -10.25 7.35 8.87
C PHE A 48 -9.56 8.70 8.77
N TYR A 49 -8.24 8.71 8.62
CA TYR A 49 -7.35 9.75 8.07
C TYR A 49 -5.90 9.59 8.56
N ASP A 50 -5.63 8.75 9.58
CA ASP A 50 -4.30 8.67 10.23
C ASP A 50 -3.72 7.23 10.38
N ASP A 51 -3.20 6.69 9.27
CA ASP A 51 -2.01 5.79 9.19
C ASP A 51 -2.03 4.29 9.55
N ALA A 52 -3.18 3.64 9.74
CA ALA A 52 -3.24 2.18 9.65
C ALA A 52 -4.57 1.71 9.07
N TYR A 53 -4.54 1.13 7.87
CA TYR A 53 -5.67 0.40 7.32
C TYR A 53 -5.51 -1.08 7.69
N ILE A 54 -6.16 -1.49 8.76
CA ILE A 54 -6.26 -2.90 9.13
C ILE A 54 -7.27 -3.58 8.19
N LYS A 55 -6.86 -3.87 6.94
CA LYS A 55 -7.68 -4.67 6.02
C LYS A 55 -7.56 -6.14 6.32
N ILE A 56 -8.38 -6.62 7.23
CA ILE A 56 -8.35 -8.03 7.59
C ILE A 56 -9.10 -8.83 6.54
N LYS A 57 -8.37 -9.23 5.50
CA LYS A 57 -8.86 -10.21 4.56
C LYS A 57 -8.59 -11.60 5.12
N PHE A 58 -9.62 -12.22 5.69
CA PHE A 58 -9.56 -13.63 6.04
C PHE A 58 -9.39 -14.47 4.78
N SER A 59 -8.16 -14.86 4.49
CA SER A 59 -7.82 -15.56 3.26
C SER A 59 -8.22 -17.04 3.33
N LYS A 60 -8.02 -17.67 4.49
CA LYS A 60 -8.32 -19.08 4.73
C LYS A 60 -8.42 -19.36 6.23
N PHE A 61 -9.40 -20.16 6.65
CA PHE A 61 -9.37 -20.83 7.95
C PHE A 61 -8.76 -22.21 7.74
N ILE A 62 -7.64 -22.50 8.38
CA ILE A 62 -6.94 -23.78 8.29
C ILE A 62 -6.50 -24.14 9.70
N ASP A 63 -6.85 -25.32 10.18
CA ASP A 63 -6.36 -25.87 11.46
C ASP A 63 -6.45 -24.87 12.63
N ASN A 64 -7.62 -24.26 12.81
CA ASN A 64 -7.85 -23.23 13.84
C ASN A 64 -6.95 -21.98 13.71
N LYS A 65 -6.49 -21.62 12.51
CA LYS A 65 -5.72 -20.39 12.26
C LYS A 65 -6.47 -19.45 11.35
N LEU A 66 -6.34 -18.17 11.64
CA LEU A 66 -6.95 -17.08 10.90
C LEU A 66 -5.86 -16.16 10.37
N ILE A 67 -5.74 -16.09 9.05
CA ILE A 67 -4.70 -15.29 8.39
C ILE A 67 -5.33 -14.01 7.85
N GLY A 68 -4.67 -12.88 8.09
CA GLY A 68 -5.04 -11.57 7.57
C GLY A 68 -3.83 -10.74 7.14
N THR A 69 -4.10 -9.56 6.61
CA THR A 69 -3.12 -8.58 6.16
C THR A 69 -3.39 -7.25 6.86
N ILE A 70 -2.35 -6.46 7.14
CA ILE A 70 -2.45 -5.10 7.67
C ILE A 70 -1.66 -4.20 6.73
N HIS A 71 -2.28 -3.10 6.31
CA HIS A 71 -1.62 -2.02 5.59
C HIS A 71 -1.40 -0.87 6.57
N TYR A 72 -0.21 -0.30 6.62
CA TYR A 72 0.11 0.74 7.59
C TYR A 72 1.04 1.79 7.01
N PHE A 73 0.97 3.00 7.54
CA PHE A 73 1.80 4.13 7.12
C PHE A 73 2.68 4.64 8.27
N ASP A 74 2.27 4.38 9.52
CA ASP A 74 2.98 4.78 10.74
C ASP A 74 3.44 3.54 11.54
N LYS A 75 4.76 3.42 11.73
CA LYS A 75 5.39 2.31 12.45
C LYS A 75 5.08 2.33 13.96
N GLU A 76 4.96 3.51 14.56
CA GLU A 76 4.69 3.65 16.00
C GLU A 76 3.24 3.28 16.31
N LYS A 77 2.29 3.78 15.53
CA LYS A 77 0.88 3.38 15.65
C LYS A 77 0.70 1.88 15.44
N LEU A 78 1.36 1.31 14.42
CA LEU A 78 1.36 -0.14 14.20
C LEU A 78 1.90 -0.91 15.42
N TYR A 79 3.03 -0.46 15.99
CA TYR A 79 3.60 -1.09 17.18
C TYR A 79 2.61 -1.10 18.36
N ASN A 80 1.94 0.02 18.60
CA ASN A 80 0.94 0.14 19.66
C ASN A 80 -0.26 -0.79 19.43
N ILE A 81 -0.76 -0.89 18.19
CA ILE A 81 -1.82 -1.84 17.81
C ILE A 81 -1.38 -3.28 18.05
N LYS A 82 -0.20 -3.67 17.56
CA LYS A 82 0.36 -5.02 17.75
C LYS A 82 0.46 -5.37 19.23
N LYS A 83 0.97 -4.45 20.05
CA LYS A 83 1.09 -4.62 21.51
C LYS A 83 -0.27 -4.80 22.20
N GLN A 84 -1.32 -4.12 21.76
CA GLN A 84 -2.66 -4.28 22.31
C GLN A 84 -3.30 -5.60 21.88
N LEU A 85 -3.18 -5.98 20.60
CA LEU A 85 -3.70 -7.24 20.07
C LEU A 85 -3.05 -8.46 20.75
N SER A 86 -1.73 -8.47 20.90
CA SER A 86 -1.01 -9.57 21.56
C SER A 86 -1.36 -9.77 23.04
N LYS A 87 -2.00 -8.79 23.69
CA LYS A 87 -2.54 -8.96 25.07
C LYS A 87 -3.87 -9.70 25.10
N THR A 88 -4.60 -9.71 23.98
CA THR A 88 -6.00 -10.17 23.94
C THR A 88 -6.22 -11.40 23.08
N ILE A 89 -5.33 -11.70 22.14
CA ILE A 89 -5.34 -12.85 21.24
C ILE A 89 -3.92 -13.39 21.01
N ASP A 90 -3.78 -14.70 20.79
CA ASP A 90 -2.53 -15.32 20.33
C ASP A 90 -2.36 -15.00 18.83
N VAL A 91 -1.58 -13.96 18.53
CA VAL A 91 -1.38 -13.44 17.17
C VAL A 91 0.11 -13.36 16.86
N ASN A 92 0.47 -13.81 15.67
CA ASN A 92 1.81 -13.76 15.13
C ASN A 92 1.83 -12.83 13.92
N PHE A 93 2.77 -11.89 13.89
CA PHE A 93 2.89 -10.89 12.82
C PHE A 93 4.12 -11.17 11.97
N ILE A 94 3.96 -11.08 10.65
CA ILE A 94 5.00 -11.31 9.66
C ILE A 94 5.09 -10.05 8.80
N GLN A 95 6.18 -9.30 8.96
CA GLN A 95 6.48 -8.17 8.08
C GLN A 95 6.68 -8.67 6.66
N LEU A 96 5.95 -8.11 5.68
CA LEU A 96 6.19 -8.41 4.27
C LEU A 96 7.00 -7.29 3.62
N THR A 97 6.52 -6.06 3.75
CA THR A 97 7.16 -4.86 3.16
C THR A 97 7.04 -3.69 4.11
N LEU A 98 8.00 -2.78 4.05
CA LEU A 98 7.96 -1.53 4.80
C LEU A 98 7.13 -0.48 4.04
N PRO A 99 6.67 0.60 4.70
CA PRO A 99 6.08 1.71 3.98
C PRO A 99 7.14 2.35 3.08
N VAL A 100 6.77 2.61 1.82
CA VAL A 100 7.60 3.42 0.92
C VAL A 100 7.40 4.86 1.35
N ILE A 101 8.45 5.51 1.84
CA ILE A 101 8.41 6.90 2.28
C ILE A 101 9.33 7.68 1.35
N ASN A 102 8.72 8.54 0.52
CA ASN A 102 9.47 9.43 -0.35
C ASN A 102 10.20 10.49 0.49
N ASP A 103 11.49 10.68 0.21
CA ASP A 103 12.27 11.67 0.92
C ASP A 103 11.83 13.08 0.51
N SER A 104 11.32 13.85 1.48
CA SER A 104 10.80 15.20 1.25
C SER A 104 11.86 16.16 0.69
N THR A 105 13.16 15.93 0.95
CA THR A 105 14.25 16.74 0.42
C THR A 105 14.52 16.49 -1.06
N LEU A 106 14.01 15.39 -1.62
CA LEU A 106 14.12 15.07 -3.05
C LEU A 106 12.85 15.42 -3.84
N TYR A 107 11.73 15.65 -3.13
CA TYR A 107 10.43 15.91 -3.74
C TYR A 107 10.46 17.08 -4.72
N ASP A 108 10.96 18.25 -4.29
CA ASP A 108 11.00 19.46 -5.12
C ASP A 108 11.83 19.24 -6.39
N LYS A 109 12.97 18.56 -6.25
CA LYS A 109 13.84 18.23 -7.38
C LYS A 109 13.14 17.29 -8.36
N SER A 110 12.41 16.30 -7.87
CA SER A 110 11.63 15.40 -8.72
C SER A 110 10.53 16.15 -9.47
N MET A 111 9.77 17.03 -8.80
CA MET A 111 8.75 17.85 -9.46
C MET A 111 9.35 18.77 -10.53
N GLN A 112 10.52 19.33 -10.25
CA GLN A 112 11.24 20.18 -11.20
C GLN A 112 11.67 19.40 -12.46
N VAL A 113 12.18 18.17 -12.30
CA VAL A 113 12.53 17.31 -13.45
C VAL A 113 11.30 16.96 -14.29
N LEU A 114 10.19 16.57 -13.66
CA LEU A 114 8.94 16.28 -14.38
C LEU A 114 8.47 17.52 -15.17
N SER A 115 8.53 18.71 -14.56
CA SER A 115 8.18 19.96 -15.24
C SER A 115 9.11 20.26 -16.42
N LEU A 116 10.42 20.05 -16.29
CA LEU A 116 11.38 20.28 -17.38
C LEU A 116 11.17 19.34 -18.56
N MET A 117 10.72 18.12 -18.28
CA MET A 117 10.39 17.12 -19.30
C MET A 117 8.99 17.32 -19.91
N ASN A 118 8.25 18.36 -19.50
CA ASN A 118 6.84 18.58 -19.85
C ASN A 118 5.95 17.36 -19.54
N LEU A 119 6.28 16.64 -18.48
CA LEU A 119 5.52 15.50 -18.01
C LEU A 119 4.49 15.98 -17.00
N ASN A 120 3.22 15.59 -17.22
CA ASN A 120 2.17 15.88 -16.27
C ASN A 120 2.45 15.19 -14.94
N ASN A 121 2.14 15.88 -13.85
CA ASN A 121 2.10 15.28 -12.53
C ASN A 121 0.74 15.46 -11.88
N SER A 122 0.34 14.47 -11.09
CA SER A 122 -0.88 14.53 -10.29
C SER A 122 -0.70 13.78 -8.97
N TYR A 123 -1.60 14.03 -8.02
CA TYR A 123 -1.68 13.27 -6.79
C TYR A 123 -2.72 12.17 -6.90
N THR A 124 -2.47 11.04 -6.24
CA THR A 124 -3.45 9.98 -6.11
C THR A 124 -3.60 9.55 -4.65
N ASN A 125 -4.85 9.28 -4.26
CA ASN A 125 -5.17 8.59 -3.00
C ASN A 125 -5.16 7.06 -3.17
N TYR A 126 -4.79 6.57 -4.37
CA TYR A 126 -4.70 5.14 -4.64
C TYR A 126 -3.55 4.51 -3.84
N ILE A 127 -3.93 3.58 -2.97
CA ILE A 127 -3.02 2.83 -2.12
C ILE A 127 -2.64 1.56 -2.88
N HIS A 128 -1.37 1.47 -3.26
CA HIS A 128 -0.83 0.20 -3.76
C HIS A 128 -0.60 -0.76 -2.59
N GLY A 129 -0.57 -2.05 -2.90
CA GLY A 129 -0.10 -3.06 -1.95
C GLY A 129 1.34 -2.82 -1.51
N GLY A 130 1.89 -3.75 -0.74
CA GLY A 130 3.25 -3.65 -0.25
C GLY A 130 4.26 -3.63 -1.39
N GLU A 131 5.27 -2.77 -1.29
CA GLU A 131 6.30 -2.57 -2.31
C GLU A 131 7.69 -2.79 -1.70
N ASP A 132 8.51 -3.62 -2.32
CA ASP A 132 9.83 -4.00 -1.78
C ASP A 132 10.87 -2.89 -1.96
N PHE A 133 10.61 -1.93 -2.84
CA PHE A 133 11.42 -0.72 -2.98
C PHE A 133 11.59 0.03 -1.64
N SER A 134 10.63 -0.13 -0.72
CA SER A 134 10.67 0.39 0.64
C SER A 134 11.93 0.04 1.43
N TYR A 135 12.56 -1.12 1.15
CA TYR A 135 13.80 -1.54 1.82
C TYR A 135 15.00 -0.71 1.37
N TYR A 136 15.10 -0.37 0.08
CA TYR A 136 16.16 0.53 -0.40
C TYR A 136 16.04 1.92 0.22
N LEU A 137 14.81 2.39 0.46
CA LEU A 137 14.54 3.67 1.10
C LEU A 137 14.89 3.71 2.60
N GLN A 138 15.19 2.56 3.23
CA GLN A 138 15.75 2.56 4.59
C GLN A 138 17.23 2.97 4.59
N GLU A 139 17.95 2.70 3.51
CA GLU A 139 19.39 2.88 3.41
C GLU A 139 19.77 4.15 2.64
N LYS A 140 18.91 4.61 1.74
CA LYS A 140 19.16 5.75 0.86
C LYS A 140 17.93 6.63 0.72
N LYS A 141 18.17 7.94 0.66
CA LYS A 141 17.16 8.90 0.23
C LYS A 141 16.73 8.56 -1.19
N GLY A 142 15.44 8.49 -1.43
CA GLY A 142 14.90 8.17 -2.75
C GLY A 142 13.46 8.62 -2.92
N MET A 143 13.00 8.49 -4.15
CA MET A 143 11.65 8.83 -4.58
C MET A 143 11.09 7.64 -5.36
N TYR A 144 9.90 7.21 -5.00
CA TYR A 144 9.07 6.28 -5.73
C TYR A 144 7.94 7.07 -6.38
N ILE A 145 7.89 7.01 -7.71
CA ILE A 145 6.95 7.76 -8.55
C ILE A 145 6.29 6.74 -9.46
N PHE A 146 4.98 6.85 -9.61
CA PHE A 146 4.24 5.97 -10.50
C PHE A 146 4.14 6.56 -11.89
N LEU A 147 4.08 5.67 -12.88
CA LEU A 147 3.76 5.98 -14.26
C LEU A 147 2.32 5.53 -14.56
N GLY A 148 1.52 6.45 -15.07
CA GLY A 148 0.18 6.20 -15.57
C GLY A 148 0.24 5.49 -16.90
N VAL A 149 -0.51 4.39 -17.01
CA VAL A 149 -0.55 3.53 -18.21
C VAL A 149 -1.96 3.36 -18.77
N ARG A 150 -2.96 4.00 -18.15
CA ARG A 150 -4.36 3.84 -18.56
C ARG A 150 -4.62 4.57 -19.88
N ASP A 151 -5.07 3.82 -20.87
CA ASP A 151 -5.49 4.35 -22.18
C ASP A 151 -6.85 3.76 -22.58
N GLU A 152 -7.90 4.57 -22.46
CA GLU A 152 -9.27 4.16 -22.81
C GLU A 152 -9.46 3.96 -24.32
N LYS A 153 -8.69 4.66 -25.17
CA LYS A 153 -8.80 4.54 -26.63
C LYS A 153 -8.22 3.21 -27.12
N LYS A 154 -7.14 2.74 -26.48
CA LYS A 154 -6.52 1.44 -26.76
C LYS A 154 -7.14 0.29 -25.97
N GLY A 155 -8.06 0.57 -25.04
CA GLY A 155 -8.68 -0.43 -24.17
C GLY A 155 -7.78 -0.89 -23.00
N PHE A 156 -6.67 -0.20 -22.75
CA PHE A 156 -5.73 -0.46 -21.67
C PHE A 156 -6.24 0.14 -20.36
N VAL A 157 -7.28 -0.49 -19.82
CA VAL A 157 -8.04 0.02 -18.66
C VAL A 157 -7.96 -0.88 -17.43
N ASN A 158 -7.32 -2.02 -17.56
CA ASN A 158 -7.25 -3.06 -16.54
C ASN A 158 -6.15 -2.76 -15.51
N GLU A 159 -6.36 -3.22 -14.27
CA GLU A 159 -5.38 -3.05 -13.18
C GLU A 159 -4.19 -3.99 -13.32
N LEU A 160 -3.07 -3.63 -12.68
CA LEU A 160 -1.94 -4.52 -12.46
C LEU A 160 -2.44 -5.84 -11.83
N HIS A 161 -1.89 -6.97 -12.30
CA HIS A 161 -2.32 -8.34 -11.98
C HIS A 161 -3.59 -8.85 -12.68
N SER A 162 -4.25 -8.05 -13.52
CA SER A 162 -5.27 -8.57 -14.43
C SER A 162 -4.62 -9.37 -15.58
N PRO A 163 -5.18 -10.52 -16.01
CA PRO A 163 -4.74 -11.20 -17.23
C PRO A 163 -4.89 -10.35 -18.51
N SER A 164 -5.75 -9.33 -18.46
CA SER A 164 -5.98 -8.38 -19.54
C SER A 164 -5.26 -7.04 -19.31
N PHE A 165 -4.31 -7.00 -18.36
CA PHE A 165 -3.44 -5.85 -18.19
C PHE A 165 -2.55 -5.70 -19.43
N ASP A 166 -2.51 -4.48 -19.96
CA ASP A 166 -1.66 -4.09 -21.07
C ASP A 166 -1.35 -2.60 -20.96
N LEU A 167 -0.32 -2.13 -21.65
CA LEU A 167 0.11 -0.73 -21.65
C LEU A 167 0.65 -0.30 -23.01
N ASP A 168 0.63 1.00 -23.26
CA ASP A 168 1.24 1.59 -24.44
C ASP A 168 2.74 1.77 -24.24
N ASP A 169 3.56 0.91 -24.85
CA ASP A 169 5.02 0.90 -24.67
C ASP A 169 5.71 2.17 -25.20
N SER A 170 5.06 2.92 -26.10
CA SER A 170 5.58 4.19 -26.61
C SER A 170 5.82 5.24 -25.52
N ILE A 171 5.17 5.12 -24.35
CA ILE A 171 5.38 6.02 -23.21
C ILE A 171 6.65 5.71 -22.41
N LEU A 172 7.25 4.52 -22.61
CA LEU A 172 8.50 4.11 -21.95
C LEU A 172 9.73 4.69 -22.64
N TYR A 173 9.55 5.30 -23.81
CA TYR A 173 10.64 5.83 -24.61
C TYR A 173 11.00 7.25 -24.16
N LEU A 174 12.16 7.37 -23.51
CA LEU A 174 12.88 8.63 -23.35
C LEU A 174 13.90 8.73 -24.49
N SER A 175 13.49 9.26 -25.64
CA SER A 175 14.38 9.66 -26.74
C SER A 175 14.87 11.10 -26.55
#